data_AF-T1WSE9-F1
#
_entry.id   AF-T1WSE9-F1
#
_cell.length_a   1.000
_cell.length_b   1.000
_cell.length_c   1.000
_cell.angle_alpha   90.00
_cell.angle_beta   90.00
_cell.angle_gamma   90.00
#
_symmetry.space_group_name_H-M   'P 1'
#
loop_
_entity.id
_entity.type
_entity.pdbx_description
1 polymer ?
#
loop_
_entity_poly.entity_id
_entity_poly.type
_entity_poly.pdbx_seq_one_letter_code
_entity_poly.pdbx_strand_id
1 'polypeptide(L)'
;MTCQCDIQEDFKLEMSSHPHSMRQVVNIIIAVERLKHIKEISPGKICEDSLLSFFLENVIEERMVNVAPTYNKTRQTLQCTVCDKYKKTLVQSNKQSDPLHLKAVTLSAGTMQYKVQFSMSTYISSATPKDAQPVCLEISNSNLYLACTQSDGSSPALILKEVKGPLNTIKTDDPNGNDSLLFFRKETGTAYNTFESVKFPGWFITTAFDDWEKVEMYQRPTERIPDFTLEDQKLIRT
;
A
#
# COMPACT_ATOMS: atom_id res chain seq x y z
N MET A 1 66.43 -10.06 -13.51
CA MET A 1 65.58 -9.26 -12.62
C MET A 1 64.34 -10.08 -12.31
N THR A 2 64.30 -10.69 -11.13
CA THR A 2 63.18 -11.50 -10.63
C THR A 2 62.31 -10.62 -9.75
N CYS A 3 61.10 -10.29 -10.19
CA CYS A 3 60.12 -9.62 -9.35
C CYS A 3 59.48 -10.67 -8.44
N GLN A 4 59.89 -10.65 -7.18
CA GLN A 4 59.27 -11.42 -6.10
C GLN A 4 58.23 -10.52 -5.46
N CYS A 5 56.95 -10.86 -5.61
CA CYS A 5 55.87 -10.23 -4.84
C CYS A 5 55.62 -11.09 -3.60
N ASP A 6 56.11 -10.63 -2.45
CA ASP A 6 55.68 -11.11 -1.14
C ASP A 6 54.22 -10.69 -0.91
N ILE A 7 53.31 -11.66 -0.90
CA ILE A 7 51.94 -11.44 -0.42
C ILE A 7 51.96 -11.79 1.07
N GLN A 8 52.39 -10.84 1.88
CA GLN A 8 52.20 -10.89 3.32
C GLN A 8 51.53 -9.60 3.76
N GLU A 9 50.23 -9.49 3.50
CA GLU A 9 49.37 -8.57 4.22
C GLU A 9 48.18 -9.34 4.80
N ASP A 10 48.05 -9.25 6.12
CA ASP A 10 47.01 -9.86 6.92
C ASP A 10 45.63 -9.36 6.45
N PHE A 11 44.87 -10.24 5.80
CA PHE A 11 43.45 -10.00 5.54
C PHE A 11 42.67 -10.05 6.86
N LYS A 12 42.50 -8.89 7.50
CA LYS A 12 41.64 -8.74 8.67
C LYS A 12 40.17 -8.77 8.22
N LEU A 13 39.54 -9.94 8.36
CA LEU A 13 38.10 -10.11 8.15
C LEU A 13 37.32 -9.43 9.28
N GLU A 14 36.88 -8.18 9.08
CA GLU A 14 35.99 -7.52 10.03
C GLU A 14 34.53 -7.91 9.77
N MET A 15 34.00 -8.73 10.68
CA MET A 15 32.59 -9.12 10.68
C MET A 15 31.77 -8.03 11.37
N SER A 16 31.15 -7.14 10.60
CA SER A 16 30.19 -6.18 11.15
C SER A 16 28.92 -6.92 11.60
N SER A 17 28.47 -6.70 12.83
CA SER A 17 27.30 -7.37 13.44
C SER A 17 25.97 -6.76 12.98
N HIS A 18 25.78 -6.58 11.67
CA HIS A 18 24.48 -6.20 11.13
C HIS A 18 23.62 -7.45 11.01
N PRO A 19 22.31 -7.41 11.33
CA PRO A 19 21.42 -8.53 11.09
C PRO A 19 21.31 -8.76 9.58
N HIS A 20 22.19 -9.62 9.05
CA HIS A 20 22.20 -10.00 7.66
C HIS A 20 20.96 -10.84 7.39
N SER A 21 20.10 -10.38 6.47
CA SER A 21 19.05 -11.25 5.97
C SER A 21 19.69 -12.46 5.27
N MET A 22 19.12 -13.65 5.44
CA MET A 22 19.56 -14.87 4.75
C MET A 22 19.69 -14.70 3.23
N ARG A 23 19.04 -13.67 2.66
CA ARG A 23 19.14 -13.25 1.25
C ARG A 23 20.57 -12.91 0.81
N GLN A 24 21.34 -12.19 1.63
CA GLN A 24 22.73 -11.85 1.30
C GLN A 24 23.62 -13.09 1.33
N VAL A 25 23.37 -13.99 2.28
CA VAL A 25 24.12 -15.24 2.44
C VAL A 25 23.85 -16.20 1.27
N VAL A 26 22.59 -16.33 0.82
CA VAL A 26 22.23 -17.18 -0.33
C VAL A 26 22.91 -16.72 -1.62
N ASN A 27 22.96 -15.41 -1.87
CA ASN A 27 23.64 -14.86 -3.05
C ASN A 27 25.15 -15.19 -3.02
N ILE A 28 25.79 -15.12 -1.85
CA ILE A 28 27.19 -15.50 -1.68
C ILE A 28 27.38 -17.01 -1.90
N ILE A 29 26.52 -17.86 -1.34
CA ILE A 29 26.60 -19.32 -1.52
C ILE A 29 26.47 -19.70 -2.99
N ILE A 30 25.50 -19.12 -3.71
CA ILE A 30 25.30 -19.39 -5.14
C ILE A 30 26.50 -18.91 -5.95
N ALA A 31 27.04 -17.71 -5.67
CA ALA A 31 28.23 -17.20 -6.34
C ALA A 31 29.46 -18.11 -6.10
N VAL A 32 29.67 -18.54 -4.86
CA VAL A 32 30.77 -19.45 -4.48
C VAL A 32 30.62 -20.82 -5.13
N GLU A 33 29.41 -21.37 -5.20
CA GLU A 33 29.16 -22.66 -5.85
C GLU A 33 29.44 -22.60 -7.36
N ARG A 34 29.09 -21.49 -8.02
CA ARG A 34 29.40 -21.26 -9.43
C ARG A 34 30.90 -21.03 -9.68
N LEU A 35 31.59 -20.36 -8.77
CA LEU A 35 33.05 -20.19 -8.81
C LEU A 35 33.80 -21.53 -8.73
N LYS A 36 33.26 -22.53 -8.00
CA LYS A 36 33.86 -23.88 -7.94
C LYS A 36 33.89 -24.60 -9.29
N HIS A 37 32.98 -24.26 -10.22
CA HIS A 37 32.98 -24.82 -11.58
C HIS A 37 34.09 -24.24 -12.48
N ILE A 38 34.84 -23.23 -12.01
CA ILE A 38 35.94 -22.57 -12.75
C ILE A 38 37.28 -23.30 -12.57
N LYS A 39 37.28 -24.50 -11.97
CA LYS A 39 38.49 -25.26 -11.61
C LYS A 39 39.38 -25.69 -12.79
N GLU A 40 38.99 -25.40 -14.04
CA GLU A 40 39.77 -25.68 -15.25
C GLU A 40 40.54 -24.49 -15.85
N ILE A 41 40.56 -23.31 -15.21
CA ILE A 41 41.39 -22.20 -15.70
C ILE A 41 42.78 -22.25 -15.06
N SER A 42 43.80 -22.50 -15.88
CA SER A 42 45.21 -22.60 -15.48
C SER A 42 45.68 -21.38 -14.69
N PRO A 43 46.49 -21.55 -13.63
CA PRO A 43 47.01 -20.45 -12.83
C PRO A 43 48.03 -19.68 -13.66
N GLY A 44 47.65 -18.48 -14.14
CA GLY A 44 48.54 -17.59 -14.88
C GLY A 44 47.90 -16.71 -15.97
N LYS A 45 46.63 -16.95 -16.33
CA LYS A 45 45.90 -16.09 -17.27
C LYS A 45 44.49 -15.79 -16.76
N ILE A 46 44.42 -15.02 -15.68
CA ILE A 46 43.19 -14.32 -15.34
C ILE A 46 43.18 -13.07 -16.23
N CYS A 47 42.61 -13.18 -17.43
CA CYS A 47 42.40 -12.02 -18.29
C CYS A 47 41.20 -11.23 -17.73
N GLU A 48 41.37 -9.93 -17.56
CA GLU A 48 40.35 -9.02 -17.00
C GLU A 48 39.00 -9.16 -17.74
N ASP A 49 39.05 -9.39 -19.05
CA ASP A 49 37.89 -9.66 -19.91
C ASP A 49 37.12 -10.93 -19.55
N SER A 50 37.82 -12.00 -19.13
CA SER A 50 37.19 -13.27 -18.72
C SER A 50 36.54 -13.17 -17.34
N LEU A 51 37.07 -12.30 -16.48
CA LEU A 51 36.41 -11.97 -15.22
C LEU A 51 35.19 -11.08 -15.45
N LEU A 52 35.29 -10.08 -16.32
CA LEU A 52 34.19 -9.19 -16.68
C LEU A 52 33.05 -9.97 -17.33
N SER A 53 33.34 -10.88 -18.27
CA SER A 53 32.32 -11.76 -18.86
C SER A 53 31.67 -12.66 -17.82
N PHE A 54 32.43 -13.19 -16.86
CA PHE A 54 31.88 -13.97 -15.75
C PHE A 54 30.95 -13.14 -14.87
N PHE A 55 31.37 -11.93 -14.47
CA PHE A 55 30.53 -11.04 -13.68
C PHE A 55 29.24 -10.67 -14.42
N LEU A 56 29.31 -10.44 -15.74
CA LEU A 56 28.15 -10.15 -16.58
C LEU A 56 27.23 -11.36 -16.77
N GLU A 57 27.76 -12.56 -17.02
CA GLU A 57 26.98 -13.80 -17.15
C GLU A 57 26.37 -14.27 -15.82
N ASN A 58 26.98 -13.88 -14.70
CA ASN A 58 26.53 -14.22 -13.36
C ASN A 58 25.87 -13.06 -12.61
N VAL A 59 25.53 -11.97 -13.31
CA VAL A 59 24.56 -11.02 -12.77
C VAL A 59 23.27 -11.80 -12.52
N ILE A 60 22.98 -12.05 -11.24
CA ILE A 60 21.68 -12.53 -10.82
C ILE A 60 20.73 -11.35 -10.99
N GLU A 61 20.08 -11.29 -12.14
CA GLU A 61 18.95 -10.40 -12.34
C GLU A 61 17.83 -10.91 -11.43
N GLU A 62 17.57 -10.20 -10.32
CA GLU A 62 16.47 -10.53 -9.43
C GLU A 62 15.16 -10.44 -10.21
N ARG A 63 14.66 -11.58 -10.67
CA ARG A 63 13.31 -11.67 -11.19
C ARG A 63 12.36 -11.54 -10.01
N MET A 64 11.82 -10.34 -9.78
CA MET A 64 10.66 -10.18 -8.92
C MET A 64 9.55 -11.07 -9.48
N VAL A 65 9.26 -12.18 -8.79
CA VAL A 65 8.04 -12.92 -9.06
C VAL A 65 6.92 -11.94 -8.66
N ASN A 66 6.21 -11.39 -9.65
CA ASN A 66 5.05 -10.53 -9.43
C ASN A 66 3.93 -11.39 -8.82
N VAL A 67 4.07 -11.73 -7.54
CA VAL A 67 2.99 -12.29 -6.75
C VAL A 67 2.03 -11.14 -6.50
N ALA A 68 0.80 -11.30 -6.97
CA ALA A 68 -0.27 -10.34 -6.73
C ALA A 68 -0.30 -9.98 -5.23
N PRO A 69 -0.27 -8.68 -4.87
CA PRO A 69 -0.30 -8.27 -3.48
C PRO A 69 -1.44 -8.92 -2.71
N THR A 70 -1.11 -9.41 -1.52
CA THR A 70 -2.09 -9.94 -0.56
C THR A 70 -2.10 -9.03 0.65
N TYR A 71 -3.29 -8.60 1.05
CA TYR A 71 -3.55 -7.72 2.17
C TYR A 71 -4.23 -8.52 3.29
N ASN A 72 -3.58 -8.61 4.45
CA ASN A 72 -4.12 -9.34 5.60
C ASN A 72 -4.61 -8.35 6.65
N LYS A 73 -5.85 -8.53 7.09
CA LYS A 73 -6.50 -7.69 8.09
C LYS A 73 -5.74 -7.82 9.41
N THR A 74 -5.47 -6.69 10.06
CA THR A 74 -4.92 -6.69 11.41
C THR A 74 -6.03 -6.78 12.45
N ARG A 75 -5.67 -6.96 13.72
CA ARG A 75 -6.61 -6.93 14.85
C ARG A 75 -7.09 -5.53 15.22
N GLN A 76 -6.60 -4.50 14.54
CA GLN A 76 -6.89 -3.10 14.85
C GLN A 76 -7.97 -2.57 13.93
N THR A 77 -9.09 -2.19 14.54
CA THR A 77 -10.16 -1.42 13.89
C THR A 77 -10.29 -0.08 14.58
N LEU A 78 -10.22 1.01 13.83
CA LEU A 78 -10.42 2.36 14.34
C LEU A 78 -11.87 2.77 14.08
N GLN A 79 -12.66 2.95 15.14
CA GLN A 79 -13.92 3.69 15.03
C GLN A 79 -13.61 5.18 14.95
N CYS A 80 -14.18 5.87 13.98
CA CYS A 80 -13.97 7.31 13.82
C CYS A 80 -15.10 7.93 13.00
N THR A 81 -15.13 9.26 13.00
CA THR A 81 -15.86 10.05 12.02
C THR A 81 -14.88 10.76 11.10
N VAL A 82 -15.31 11.09 9.89
CA VAL A 82 -14.46 11.70 8.86
C VAL A 82 -15.01 13.08 8.51
N CYS A 83 -14.14 14.09 8.56
CA CYS A 83 -14.43 15.45 8.15
C CYS A 83 -13.42 15.88 7.10
N ASP A 84 -13.84 16.64 6.07
CA ASP A 84 -12.88 17.22 5.14
C ASP A 84 -12.10 18.40 5.79
N LYS A 85 -11.12 18.95 5.07
CA LYS A 85 -10.29 20.07 5.57
C LYS A 85 -11.08 21.33 5.95
N TYR A 86 -12.29 21.48 5.42
CA TYR A 86 -13.20 22.59 5.70
C TYR A 86 -14.27 22.25 6.74
N LYS A 87 -14.10 21.15 7.47
CA LYS A 87 -15.01 20.67 8.53
C LYS A 87 -16.39 20.23 8.02
N LYS A 88 -16.51 19.89 6.73
CA LYS A 88 -17.69 19.18 6.24
C LYS A 88 -17.64 17.73 6.69
N THR A 89 -18.68 17.30 7.38
CA THR A 89 -18.88 15.92 7.82
C THR A 89 -19.42 15.07 6.67
N LEU A 90 -19.18 13.77 6.71
CA LEU A 90 -19.81 12.84 5.77
C LEU A 90 -21.15 12.34 6.29
N VAL A 91 -22.17 12.39 5.44
CA VAL A 91 -23.52 11.88 5.70
C VAL A 91 -23.92 10.89 4.63
N GLN A 92 -24.74 9.91 4.97
CA GLN A 92 -25.28 8.97 4.00
C GLN A 92 -26.47 9.60 3.25
N SER A 93 -26.56 9.36 1.94
CA SER A 93 -27.72 9.74 1.14
C SER A 93 -28.98 9.09 1.71
N ASN A 94 -30.14 9.67 1.40
CA ASN A 94 -31.41 9.10 1.78
C ASN A 94 -31.57 7.67 1.21
N LYS A 95 -32.27 6.79 1.93
CA LYS A 95 -32.56 5.40 1.53
C LYS A 95 -33.35 5.28 0.21
N GLN A 96 -34.03 6.34 -0.24
CA GLN A 96 -34.66 6.38 -1.56
C GLN A 96 -33.68 6.66 -2.71
N SER A 97 -32.43 7.03 -2.43
CA SER A 97 -31.39 7.16 -3.45
C SER A 97 -30.89 5.78 -3.85
N ASP A 98 -30.99 5.45 -5.15
CA ASP A 98 -30.40 4.27 -5.75
C ASP A 98 -29.41 4.69 -6.86
N PRO A 99 -28.09 4.46 -6.69
CA PRO A 99 -27.44 3.81 -5.56
C PRO A 99 -27.26 4.73 -4.34
N LEU A 100 -27.18 4.13 -3.15
CA LEU A 100 -26.75 4.83 -1.94
C LEU A 100 -25.32 5.36 -2.09
N HIS A 101 -25.09 6.58 -1.61
CA HIS A 101 -23.81 7.26 -1.69
C HIS A 101 -23.59 8.13 -0.45
N LEU A 102 -22.38 8.69 -0.31
CA LEU A 102 -22.09 9.69 0.71
C LEU A 102 -22.15 11.09 0.13
N LYS A 103 -22.50 12.04 1.00
CA LYS A 103 -22.44 13.49 0.75
C LYS A 103 -21.60 14.17 1.82
N ALA A 104 -20.98 15.29 1.47
CA ALA A 104 -20.23 16.11 2.41
C ALA A 104 -21.03 17.37 2.77
N VAL A 105 -21.19 17.67 4.05
CA VAL A 105 -21.96 18.83 4.52
C VAL A 105 -21.46 19.35 5.87
N THR A 106 -21.53 20.67 6.04
CA THR A 106 -21.40 21.32 7.36
C THR A 106 -22.71 21.15 8.15
N LEU A 107 -22.72 20.25 9.13
CA LEU A 107 -23.91 20.02 9.96
C LEU A 107 -24.07 21.11 11.03
N SER A 108 -25.32 21.43 11.36
CA SER A 108 -25.68 22.25 12.53
C SER A 108 -25.80 21.37 13.78
N ALA A 109 -25.73 21.95 14.98
CA ALA A 109 -25.74 21.20 16.25
C ALA A 109 -26.93 20.20 16.38
N GLY A 110 -28.10 20.52 15.83
CA GLY A 110 -29.29 19.66 15.86
C GLY A 110 -29.32 18.55 14.80
N THR A 111 -28.29 18.44 13.96
CA THR A 111 -28.21 17.47 12.85
C THR A 111 -26.99 16.54 12.94
N MET A 112 -26.24 16.60 14.04
CA MET A 112 -25.02 15.80 14.25
C MET A 112 -25.26 14.28 14.25
N GLN A 113 -26.50 13.85 14.53
CA GLN A 113 -26.90 12.45 14.47
C GLN A 113 -26.79 11.82 13.07
N TYR A 114 -26.73 12.63 12.01
CA TYR A 114 -26.57 12.16 10.63
C TYR A 114 -25.12 11.91 10.23
N LYS A 115 -24.16 12.29 11.08
CA LYS A 115 -22.73 12.06 10.86
C LYS A 115 -22.47 10.56 10.74
N VAL A 116 -21.84 10.14 9.65
CA VAL A 116 -21.47 8.74 9.45
C VAL A 116 -20.33 8.37 10.39
N GLN A 117 -20.55 7.31 11.17
CA GLN A 117 -19.50 6.64 11.93
C GLN A 117 -18.90 5.51 11.09
N PHE A 118 -17.58 5.46 11.01
CA PHE A 118 -16.84 4.45 10.27
C PHE A 118 -16.14 3.46 11.20
N SER A 119 -16.16 2.18 10.81
CA SER A 119 -15.28 1.14 11.33
C SER A 119 -14.13 0.95 10.34
N MET A 120 -13.02 1.64 10.56
CA MET A 120 -11.85 1.59 9.69
C MET A 120 -10.96 0.40 10.06
N SER A 121 -11.02 -0.66 9.25
CA SER A 121 -10.16 -1.85 9.41
C SER A 121 -8.80 -1.61 8.76
N THR A 122 -7.71 -2.00 9.43
CA THR A 122 -6.34 -1.86 8.89
C THR A 122 -5.81 -3.18 8.35
N TYR A 123 -4.94 -3.12 7.36
CA TYR A 123 -4.36 -4.29 6.68
C TYR A 123 -2.84 -4.16 6.53
N ILE A 124 -2.14 -5.29 6.44
CA ILE A 124 -0.70 -5.33 6.14
C ILE A 124 -0.43 -6.05 4.83
N SER A 125 0.51 -5.53 4.04
CA SER A 125 0.99 -6.16 2.81
C SER A 125 2.44 -5.76 2.53
N SER A 126 3.22 -6.65 1.91
CA SER A 126 4.57 -6.35 1.44
C SER A 126 4.60 -5.31 0.31
N ALA A 127 3.48 -5.11 -0.39
CA ALA A 127 3.34 -4.13 -1.47
C ALA A 127 2.97 -2.72 -0.95
N THR A 128 2.85 -2.54 0.37
CA THR A 128 2.42 -1.26 0.95
C THR A 128 3.53 -0.21 0.82
N PRO A 129 3.23 1.00 0.31
CA PRO A 129 4.17 2.12 0.32
C PRO A 129 4.64 2.48 1.74
N LYS A 130 5.88 2.97 1.89
CA LYS A 130 6.53 3.19 3.20
C LYS A 130 5.75 4.10 4.17
N ASP A 131 4.91 4.99 3.65
CA ASP A 131 4.14 5.98 4.44
C ASP A 131 2.62 5.83 4.26
N ALA A 132 2.16 4.63 3.90
CA ALA A 132 0.76 4.32 3.69
C ALA A 132 0.29 3.17 4.57
N GLN A 133 -0.97 3.23 4.99
CA GLN A 133 -1.66 2.17 5.71
C GLN A 133 -2.86 1.72 4.85
N PRO A 134 -2.89 0.48 4.34
CA PRO A 134 -4.05 -0.02 3.63
C PRO A 134 -5.20 -0.18 4.62
N VAL A 135 -6.37 0.32 4.25
CA VAL A 135 -7.58 0.33 5.08
C VAL A 135 -8.82 -0.01 4.26
N CYS A 136 -9.82 -0.58 4.94
CA CYS A 136 -11.21 -0.64 4.47
C CYS A 136 -12.06 0.27 5.36
N LEU A 137 -13.00 1.01 4.75
CA LEU A 137 -13.90 1.94 5.43
C LEU A 137 -15.33 1.39 5.40
N GLU A 138 -15.77 0.80 6.51
CA GLU A 138 -17.14 0.32 6.71
C GLU A 138 -17.99 1.38 7.41
N ILE A 139 -19.25 1.57 7.01
CA ILE A 139 -20.22 2.32 7.81
C ILE A 139 -20.57 1.47 9.05
N SER A 140 -20.26 1.97 10.25
CA SER A 140 -20.44 1.23 11.50
C SER A 140 -21.86 0.71 11.68
N ASN A 141 -21.97 -0.50 12.25
CA ASN A 141 -23.24 -1.23 12.44
C ASN A 141 -23.99 -1.54 11.14
N SER A 142 -23.27 -1.61 10.02
CA SER A 142 -23.77 -2.07 8.72
C SER A 142 -22.75 -3.03 8.09
N ASN A 143 -23.04 -3.46 6.86
CA ASN A 143 -22.11 -4.20 5.99
C ASN A 143 -21.80 -3.42 4.70
N LEU A 144 -21.98 -2.10 4.72
CA LEU A 144 -21.70 -1.20 3.60
C LEU A 144 -20.28 -0.64 3.72
N TYR A 145 -19.48 -0.88 2.69
CA TYR A 145 -18.09 -0.43 2.60
C TYR A 145 -17.93 0.59 1.49
N LEU A 146 -17.03 1.54 1.67
CA LEU A 146 -16.55 2.34 0.55
C LEU A 146 -15.79 1.44 -0.43
N ALA A 147 -16.12 1.56 -1.70
CA ALA A 147 -15.48 0.84 -2.78
C ALA A 147 -15.19 1.79 -3.94
N CYS A 148 -14.01 1.66 -4.53
CA CYS A 148 -13.67 2.31 -5.78
C CYS A 148 -13.87 1.30 -6.92
N THR A 149 -14.79 1.58 -7.82
CA THR A 149 -15.13 0.71 -8.96
C THR A 149 -15.12 1.49 -10.24
N GLN A 150 -14.89 0.83 -11.37
CA GLN A 150 -14.94 1.44 -12.69
C GLN A 150 -15.86 0.59 -13.56
N SER A 151 -16.77 1.24 -14.29
CA SER A 151 -17.56 0.60 -15.34
C SER A 151 -16.81 0.75 -16.67
N ASP A 152 -17.10 -0.10 -17.65
CA ASP A 152 -16.40 -0.07 -18.93
C ASP A 152 -16.45 1.31 -19.57
N GLY A 153 -15.28 1.90 -19.80
CA GLY A 153 -15.12 3.21 -20.44
C GLY A 153 -15.43 4.43 -19.55
N SER A 154 -15.75 4.25 -18.26
CA SER A 154 -15.97 5.37 -17.33
C SER A 154 -14.77 5.67 -16.45
N SER A 155 -14.76 6.79 -15.74
CA SER A 155 -13.78 7.03 -14.67
C SER A 155 -14.11 6.19 -13.42
N PRO A 156 -13.11 5.78 -12.63
CA PRO A 156 -13.33 5.22 -11.30
C PRO A 156 -14.28 6.07 -10.47
N ALA A 157 -15.22 5.42 -9.80
CA ALA A 157 -16.28 6.03 -9.01
C ALA A 157 -16.30 5.43 -7.60
N LEU A 158 -16.66 6.27 -6.63
CA LEU A 158 -16.87 5.86 -5.25
C LEU A 158 -18.31 5.38 -5.09
N ILE A 159 -18.48 4.17 -4.58
CA ILE A 159 -19.79 3.57 -4.27
C ILE A 159 -19.81 3.01 -2.85
N LEU A 160 -21.01 2.78 -2.34
CA LEU A 160 -21.23 1.94 -1.17
C LEU A 160 -21.52 0.51 -1.62
N LYS A 161 -20.60 -0.41 -1.34
CA LYS A 161 -20.71 -1.82 -1.68
C LYS A 161 -21.13 -2.62 -0.45
N GLU A 162 -22.20 -3.39 -0.57
CA GLU A 162 -22.58 -4.38 0.43
C GLU A 162 -21.63 -5.59 0.34
N VAL A 163 -21.04 -5.97 1.47
CA VAL A 163 -20.11 -7.10 1.55
C VAL A 163 -20.71 -8.23 2.37
N LYS A 164 -20.59 -9.46 1.87
CA LYS A 164 -21.00 -10.68 2.58
C LYS A 164 -19.76 -11.51 2.89
N GLY A 165 -19.59 -11.85 4.17
CA GLY A 165 -18.48 -12.69 4.63
C GLY A 165 -17.25 -11.91 5.13
N PRO A 166 -16.24 -12.64 5.63
CA PRO A 166 -15.10 -12.03 6.31
C PRO A 166 -14.10 -11.44 5.31
N LEU A 167 -13.65 -10.21 5.58
CA LEU A 167 -12.57 -9.53 4.84
C LEU A 167 -11.21 -9.73 5.50
N ASN A 168 -10.89 -10.97 5.93
CA ASN A 168 -9.63 -11.26 6.63
C ASN A 168 -8.41 -11.16 5.71
N THR A 169 -8.57 -11.58 4.46
CA THR A 169 -7.52 -11.52 3.44
C THR A 169 -8.14 -11.05 2.14
N ILE A 170 -7.53 -10.03 1.53
CA ILE A 170 -7.94 -9.49 0.23
C ILE A 170 -6.73 -9.59 -0.70
N LYS A 171 -6.91 -10.17 -1.88
CA LYS A 171 -5.88 -10.23 -2.92
C LYS A 171 -6.18 -9.19 -3.99
N THR A 172 -5.16 -8.66 -4.66
CA THR A 172 -5.38 -7.91 -5.90
C THR A 172 -6.11 -8.80 -6.90
N ASP A 173 -7.07 -8.23 -7.64
CA ASP A 173 -7.96 -8.95 -8.56
C ASP A 173 -8.74 -10.08 -7.87
N ASP A 174 -9.12 -9.87 -6.61
CA ASP A 174 -9.97 -10.80 -5.87
C ASP A 174 -11.22 -11.16 -6.69
N PRO A 175 -11.60 -12.44 -6.82
CA PRO A 175 -12.76 -12.86 -7.61
C PRO A 175 -14.08 -12.23 -7.17
N ASN A 176 -14.21 -11.83 -5.90
CA ASN A 176 -15.40 -11.15 -5.38
C ASN A 176 -15.31 -9.62 -5.52
N GLY A 177 -14.24 -9.13 -6.15
CA GLY A 177 -13.93 -7.71 -6.29
C GLY A 177 -13.69 -7.01 -4.95
N ASN A 178 -13.18 -7.72 -3.94
CA ASN A 178 -12.92 -7.13 -2.62
C ASN A 178 -11.72 -6.17 -2.61
N ASP A 179 -10.84 -6.26 -3.60
CA ASP A 179 -9.73 -5.33 -3.80
C ASP A 179 -10.18 -3.88 -4.05
N SER A 180 -11.41 -3.69 -4.57
CA SER A 180 -12.05 -2.37 -4.70
C SER A 180 -12.29 -1.65 -3.37
N LEU A 181 -12.29 -2.38 -2.25
CA LEU A 181 -12.56 -1.85 -0.90
C LEU A 181 -11.32 -1.23 -0.25
N LEU A 182 -10.14 -1.50 -0.79
CA LEU A 182 -8.87 -1.11 -0.21
C LEU A 182 -8.48 0.31 -0.64
N PHE A 183 -8.14 1.12 0.36
CA PHE A 183 -7.56 2.44 0.19
C PHE A 183 -6.24 2.54 0.94
N PHE A 184 -5.23 3.14 0.33
CA PHE A 184 -4.04 3.59 1.05
C PHE A 184 -4.38 4.88 1.80
N ARG A 185 -4.49 4.79 3.12
CA ARG A 185 -4.52 5.95 4.01
C ARG A 185 -3.09 6.46 4.19
N LYS A 186 -2.84 7.71 3.82
CA LYS A 186 -1.59 8.42 4.12
C LYS A 186 -1.90 9.57 5.06
N GLU A 187 -1.22 9.63 6.19
CA GLU A 187 -1.31 10.74 7.13
C GLU A 187 -0.19 11.74 6.82
N THR A 188 -0.55 13.02 6.75
CA THR A 188 0.37 14.13 6.51
C THR A 188 0.69 14.81 7.84
N GLY A 189 1.77 15.59 7.89
CA GLY A 189 2.27 16.24 9.13
C GLY A 189 1.28 17.19 9.83
N THR A 190 0.14 17.53 9.21
CA THR A 190 -0.94 18.35 9.80
C THR A 190 -2.13 17.51 10.28
N ALA A 191 -1.93 16.22 10.51
CA ALA A 191 -2.99 15.24 10.86
C ALA A 191 -4.10 15.08 9.80
N TYR A 192 -3.89 15.61 8.58
CA TYR A 192 -4.76 15.32 7.45
C TYR A 192 -4.43 13.96 6.85
N ASN A 193 -5.48 13.28 6.42
CA ASN A 193 -5.45 11.96 5.86
C ASN A 193 -5.95 12.04 4.42
N THR A 194 -5.28 11.34 3.52
CA THR A 194 -5.75 11.13 2.16
C THR A 194 -6.02 9.64 1.95
N PHE A 195 -7.04 9.32 1.16
CA PHE A 195 -7.41 7.95 0.85
C PHE A 195 -7.30 7.71 -0.65
N GLU A 196 -6.21 7.07 -1.05
CA GLU A 196 -5.93 6.69 -2.43
C GLU A 196 -6.46 5.27 -2.71
N SER A 197 -7.11 5.03 -3.84
CA SER A 197 -7.56 3.68 -4.19
C SER A 197 -6.36 2.76 -4.44
N VAL A 198 -6.37 1.57 -3.83
CA VAL A 198 -5.38 0.52 -4.12
C VAL A 198 -5.59 -0.05 -5.53
N LYS A 199 -6.85 -0.26 -5.92
CA LYS A 199 -7.22 -0.83 -7.23
C LYS A 199 -6.97 0.16 -8.39
N PHE A 200 -7.16 1.45 -8.14
CA PHE A 200 -6.97 2.52 -9.13
C PHE A 200 -5.96 3.56 -8.62
N PRO A 201 -4.65 3.29 -8.72
CA PRO A 201 -3.61 4.21 -8.24
C PRO A 201 -3.77 5.63 -8.81
N GLY A 202 -3.48 6.64 -7.99
CA GLY A 202 -3.65 8.05 -8.34
C GLY A 202 -5.08 8.59 -8.21
N TRP A 203 -6.08 7.76 -7.94
CA TRP A 203 -7.45 8.19 -7.65
C TRP A 203 -7.68 8.31 -6.14
N PHE A 204 -8.20 9.46 -5.71
CA PHE A 204 -8.41 9.77 -4.30
C PHE A 204 -9.89 10.00 -3.99
N ILE A 205 -10.32 9.63 -2.79
CA ILE A 205 -11.60 10.08 -2.24
C ILE A 205 -11.54 11.61 -2.10
N THR A 206 -12.57 12.32 -2.57
CA THR A 206 -12.63 13.78 -2.54
C THR A 206 -14.05 14.31 -2.25
N THR A 207 -14.12 15.52 -1.69
CA THR A 207 -15.35 16.31 -1.54
C THR A 207 -15.32 17.54 -2.43
N ALA A 208 -16.50 18.05 -2.82
CA ALA A 208 -16.62 19.34 -3.48
C ALA A 208 -16.48 20.47 -2.46
N PHE A 209 -16.33 21.71 -2.93
CA PHE A 209 -16.37 22.87 -2.05
C PHE A 209 -17.76 23.05 -1.43
N ASP A 210 -18.80 22.96 -2.26
CA ASP A 210 -20.19 23.14 -1.87
C ASP A 210 -20.73 22.01 -0.97
N ASP A 211 -21.68 22.37 -0.09
CA ASP A 211 -22.38 21.44 0.79
C ASP A 211 -23.35 20.54 0.01
N TRP A 212 -23.62 19.35 0.56
CA TRP A 212 -24.55 18.34 0.03
C TRP A 212 -24.16 17.70 -1.30
N GLU A 213 -22.98 18.04 -1.79
CA GLU A 213 -22.37 17.39 -2.95
C GLU A 213 -21.90 15.98 -2.63
N LYS A 214 -21.94 15.13 -3.64
CA LYS A 214 -21.54 13.73 -3.54
C LYS A 214 -20.03 13.62 -3.27
N VAL A 215 -19.66 12.65 -2.42
CA VAL A 215 -18.26 12.24 -2.24
C VAL A 215 -17.84 11.37 -3.43
N GLU A 216 -16.75 11.72 -4.09
CA GLU A 216 -16.36 11.15 -5.39
C GLU A 216 -14.87 10.84 -5.48
N MET A 217 -14.47 10.06 -6.50
CA MET A 217 -13.07 9.77 -6.80
C MET A 217 -12.54 10.76 -7.84
N TYR A 218 -11.38 11.37 -7.59
CA TYR A 218 -10.69 12.22 -8.57
C TYR A 218 -9.18 11.96 -8.59
N GLN A 219 -8.56 12.14 -9.76
CA GLN A 219 -7.11 12.17 -9.88
C GLN A 219 -6.53 13.51 -9.44
N ARG A 220 -5.24 13.54 -9.08
CA ARG A 220 -4.50 14.78 -8.88
C ARG A 220 -3.81 15.24 -10.18
N PRO A 221 -3.69 16.55 -10.43
CA PRO A 221 -4.24 17.66 -9.65
C PRO A 221 -5.77 17.76 -9.79
N THR A 222 -6.44 18.20 -8.73
CA THR A 222 -7.90 18.44 -8.71
C THR A 222 -8.20 19.67 -7.87
N GLU A 223 -9.27 20.39 -8.23
CA GLU A 223 -9.82 21.50 -7.44
C GLU A 223 -10.64 21.01 -6.24
N ARG A 224 -10.95 19.71 -6.20
CA ARG A 224 -11.66 19.08 -5.09
C ARG A 224 -10.76 18.87 -3.88
N ILE A 225 -11.37 18.54 -2.76
CA ILE A 225 -10.69 18.43 -1.47
C ILE A 225 -10.38 16.96 -1.16
N PRO A 226 -9.11 16.53 -1.16
CA PRO A 226 -8.72 15.15 -0.85
C PRO A 226 -8.30 14.94 0.61
N ASP A 227 -8.25 16.01 1.40
CA ASP A 227 -7.68 16.03 2.74
C ASP A 227 -8.77 15.93 3.81
N PHE A 228 -8.63 14.96 4.71
CA PHE A 228 -9.61 14.64 5.73
C PHE A 228 -8.99 14.57 7.14
N THR A 229 -9.70 15.04 8.15
CA THR A 229 -9.40 14.76 9.55
C THR A 229 -10.25 13.59 10.05
N LEU A 230 -9.64 12.74 10.87
CA LEU A 230 -10.36 11.71 11.61
C LEU A 230 -10.71 12.23 13.00
N GLU A 231 -12.00 12.29 13.30
CA GLU A 231 -12.54 12.78 14.57
C GLU A 231 -13.17 11.62 15.35
N ASP A 232 -13.48 11.83 16.63
CA ASP A 232 -14.16 10.85 17.51
C ASP A 232 -13.49 9.47 17.53
N GLN A 233 -12.16 9.46 17.49
CA GLN A 233 -11.35 8.27 17.30
C GLN A 233 -11.38 7.34 18.52
N LYS A 234 -11.71 6.06 18.30
CA LYS A 234 -11.67 5.00 19.30
C LYS A 234 -11.08 3.73 18.70
N LEU A 235 -9.92 3.31 19.21
CA LEU A 235 -9.29 2.06 18.79
C LEU A 235 -9.99 0.86 19.42
N ILE A 236 -10.43 -0.08 18.59
CA ILE A 236 -11.01 -1.36 18.99
C ILE A 236 -10.03 -2.46 18.60
N ARG A 237 -9.73 -3.34 19.56
CA ARG A 237 -8.97 -4.57 19.33
C ARG A 237 -9.97 -5.72 19.21
N THR A 238 -10.03 -6.31 18.02
CA THR A 238 -10.86 -7.49 17.70
C THR A 238 -10.00 -8.74 17.55
#